data_AF-A0A4Q4Z0B3-F1
#
_entry.id   AF-A0A4Q4Z0B3-F1
#
_cell.length_a   1.000
_cell.length_b   1.000
_cell.length_c   1.000
_cell.angle_alpha   90.00
_cell.angle_beta   90.00
_cell.angle_gamma   90.00
#
_symmetry.space_group_name_H-M   'P 1'
#
loop_
_entity.id
_entity.type
_entity.pdbx_description
1 polymer ?
#
loop_
_entity_poly.entity_id
_entity_poly.type
_entity_poly.pdbx_seq_one_letter_code
_entity_poly.pdbx_strand_id
1 'polypeptide(L)'
;MTRQESTAQQVAGAQDDDEPDDWDKRIFSTGCADENAKLTDCYFEKKDWRKCKKEVNNEIQHNGQMASRTIPPLRAASRCLRIAPPSKAYARGFVTARPRSYYVPARASTPAATKPTATTSTRSASSKAAATPTTAAEPARTPIPAVSGTPLPDAPSPTPTPGNEPGAADGGSPKPIDWTQSYHGLGTSAFPPEVSAILQAPLDPDDVEVKPDGIIYLPEIKYRRILNAAFGPGGWGLAPRGELMVHEKLVTREYALVVHGRFVAQARGEQQYFSEEGVSTAAEGCKSNALMRCCKDLGIASELWDPRFIRKFMKTHAVQQWVEHVPTKRKKQIWLRKDDEVRYPFKKS
;
A
#
# COMPACT_ATOMS: atom_id res chain seq x y z
N MET A 1 17.74 8.51 -48.22
CA MET A 1 16.46 8.35 -47.52
C MET A 1 15.86 9.72 -47.37
N THR A 2 14.84 10.00 -48.17
CA THR A 2 14.27 11.34 -48.36
C THR A 2 13.26 11.64 -47.26
N ARG A 3 13.13 12.92 -46.91
CA ARG A 3 12.28 13.52 -45.85
C ARG A 3 10.79 13.09 -45.84
N GLN A 4 10.35 12.33 -46.84
CA GLN A 4 9.02 11.72 -46.93
C GLN A 4 8.93 10.35 -46.21
N GLU A 5 10.04 9.61 -46.10
CA GLU A 5 10.09 8.33 -45.36
C GLU A 5 10.02 8.56 -43.83
N SER A 6 10.62 9.65 -43.34
CA SER A 6 10.56 10.04 -41.92
C SER A 6 9.17 10.48 -41.47
N THR A 7 8.36 11.05 -42.38
CA THR A 7 6.99 11.48 -42.05
C THR A 7 6.02 10.30 -42.06
N ALA A 8 6.25 9.28 -42.89
CA ALA A 8 5.45 8.06 -42.90
C ALA A 8 5.67 7.20 -41.63
N GLN A 9 6.89 7.20 -41.06
CA GLN A 9 7.18 6.49 -39.81
C GLN A 9 6.68 7.23 -38.55
N GLN A 10 6.43 8.54 -38.60
CA GLN A 10 5.83 9.28 -37.48
C GLN A 10 4.31 9.15 -37.39
N VAL A 11 3.62 8.79 -38.47
CA VAL A 11 2.16 8.61 -38.48
C VAL A 11 1.73 7.21 -38.01
N ALA A 12 2.62 6.21 -38.08
CA ALA A 12 2.32 4.84 -37.66
C ALA A 12 2.46 4.55 -36.15
N GLY A 13 2.92 5.53 -35.34
CA GLY A 13 3.16 5.36 -33.91
C GLY A 13 2.17 6.07 -32.97
N ALA A 14 1.08 6.63 -33.51
CA ALA A 14 0.19 7.52 -32.75
C ALA A 14 -1.29 7.08 -32.73
N GLN A 15 -1.58 5.81 -33.01
CA GLN A 15 -2.92 5.24 -32.88
C GLN A 15 -2.78 3.83 -32.30
N ASP A 16 -2.88 3.69 -30.98
CA ASP A 16 -3.30 2.47 -30.26
C ASP A 16 -3.09 2.63 -28.73
N ASP A 17 -3.72 3.64 -28.10
CA ASP A 17 -3.75 3.74 -26.62
C ASP A 17 -5.14 4.13 -26.07
N ASP A 18 -6.20 3.90 -26.86
CA ASP A 18 -7.61 4.09 -26.49
C ASP A 18 -8.39 2.76 -26.49
N GLU A 19 -7.71 1.61 -26.54
CA GLU A 19 -8.39 0.31 -26.46
C GLU A 19 -8.51 -0.13 -24.99
N PRO A 20 -9.74 -0.32 -24.46
CA PRO A 20 -9.92 -0.83 -23.10
C PRO A 20 -9.23 -2.19 -22.95
N ASP A 21 -8.54 -2.39 -21.82
CA ASP A 21 -7.85 -3.66 -21.59
C ASP A 21 -8.85 -4.83 -21.50
N ASP A 22 -8.34 -6.06 -21.65
CA ASP A 22 -9.18 -7.26 -21.66
C ASP A 22 -9.96 -7.45 -20.35
N TRP A 23 -9.61 -6.73 -19.29
CA TRP A 23 -10.33 -6.70 -18.02
C TRP A 23 -11.52 -5.74 -18.09
N ASP A 24 -11.32 -4.52 -18.55
CA ASP A 24 -12.38 -3.55 -18.81
C ASP A 24 -13.41 -4.10 -19.80
N LYS A 25 -12.95 -4.73 -20.90
CA LYS A 25 -13.81 -5.40 -21.89
C LYS A 25 -14.72 -6.46 -21.26
N ARG A 26 -14.22 -7.23 -20.28
CA ARG A 26 -14.99 -8.26 -19.55
C ARG A 26 -15.99 -7.67 -18.56
N ILE A 27 -15.64 -6.57 -17.90
CA ILE A 27 -16.55 -5.87 -16.99
C ILE A 27 -17.71 -5.24 -17.77
N PHE A 28 -17.44 -4.68 -18.96
CA PHE A 28 -18.48 -4.15 -19.84
C PHE A 28 -19.35 -5.26 -20.46
N SER A 29 -18.79 -6.43 -20.79
CA SER A 29 -19.54 -7.51 -21.44
C SER A 29 -20.46 -8.29 -20.50
N THR A 30 -20.20 -8.30 -19.19
CA THR A 30 -20.97 -9.09 -18.20
C THR A 30 -22.22 -8.38 -17.69
N GLY A 31 -22.43 -7.10 -18.02
CA GLY A 31 -23.61 -6.34 -17.61
C GLY A 31 -23.72 -6.05 -16.10
N CYS A 32 -22.74 -6.49 -15.30
CA CYS A 32 -22.69 -6.30 -13.85
C CYS A 32 -21.82 -5.10 -13.41
N ALA A 33 -21.36 -4.27 -14.35
CA ALA A 33 -20.55 -3.09 -14.06
C ALA A 33 -21.25 -2.11 -13.10
N ASP A 34 -22.56 -1.92 -13.29
CA ASP A 34 -23.38 -1.03 -12.46
C ASP A 34 -23.58 -1.59 -11.04
N GLU A 35 -23.71 -2.91 -10.89
CA GLU A 35 -23.86 -3.57 -9.59
C GLU A 35 -22.56 -3.53 -8.78
N ASN A 36 -21.42 -3.71 -9.44
CA ASN A 36 -20.11 -3.61 -8.83
C ASN A 36 -19.78 -2.17 -8.39
N ALA A 37 -20.14 -1.17 -9.22
CA ALA A 37 -20.01 0.24 -8.89
C ALA A 37 -20.90 0.62 -7.69
N LYS A 38 -22.17 0.19 -7.67
CA LYS A 38 -23.09 0.40 -6.54
C LYS A 38 -22.60 -0.21 -5.23
N LEU A 39 -22.02 -1.42 -5.29
CA LEU A 39 -21.49 -2.09 -4.09
C LEU A 39 -20.27 -1.36 -3.53
N THR A 40 -19.39 -0.89 -4.42
CA THR A 40 -18.20 -0.10 -4.08
C THR A 40 -18.58 1.26 -3.49
N ASP A 41 -19.58 1.92 -4.08
CA ASP A 41 -20.12 3.20 -3.63
C ASP A 41 -20.79 3.10 -2.25
N CYS A 42 -21.61 2.07 -2.02
CA CYS A 42 -22.24 1.86 -0.74
C CYS A 42 -21.21 1.57 0.37
N TYR A 43 -20.17 0.79 0.07
CA TYR A 43 -19.10 0.51 1.03
C TYR A 43 -18.35 1.79 1.41
N PHE A 44 -18.08 2.67 0.44
CA PHE A 44 -17.41 3.94 0.67
C PHE A 44 -18.21 4.86 1.61
N GLU A 45 -19.53 4.93 1.45
CA GLU A 45 -20.40 5.77 2.28
C GLU A 45 -20.65 5.20 3.67
N LYS A 46 -21.02 3.92 3.75
CA LYS A 46 -21.53 3.33 4.99
C LYS A 46 -20.43 2.64 5.80
N LYS A 47 -19.26 2.40 5.20
CA LYS A 47 -18.12 1.65 5.76
C LYS A 47 -18.54 0.29 6.36
N ASP A 48 -19.68 -0.24 5.92
CA ASP A 48 -20.32 -1.45 6.45
C ASP A 48 -20.93 -2.25 5.29
N TRP A 49 -20.14 -3.20 4.78
CA TRP A 49 -20.47 -3.96 3.58
C TRP A 49 -21.70 -4.87 3.74
N ARG A 50 -22.12 -5.20 4.98
CA ARG A 50 -23.28 -6.08 5.24
C ARG A 50 -24.60 -5.40 4.87
N LYS A 51 -24.69 -4.08 5.05
CA LYS A 51 -25.85 -3.29 4.64
C LYS A 51 -25.90 -3.14 3.12
N CYS A 52 -24.73 -2.97 2.49
CA CYS A 52 -24.60 -2.84 1.04
C CYS A 52 -25.00 -4.11 0.28
N LYS A 53 -24.60 -5.29 0.78
CA LYS A 53 -25.04 -6.56 0.18
C LYS A 53 -26.56 -6.76 0.28
N LYS A 54 -27.17 -6.31 1.39
CA LYS A 54 -28.62 -6.42 1.63
C LYS A 54 -29.43 -5.46 0.76
N GLU A 55 -28.91 -4.26 0.50
CA GLU A 55 -29.53 -3.26 -0.38
C GLU A 55 -29.48 -3.71 -1.85
N VAL A 56 -28.33 -4.19 -2.34
CA VAL A 56 -28.21 -4.75 -3.70
C VAL A 56 -29.12 -5.97 -3.89
N ASN A 57 -29.18 -6.88 -2.91
CA ASN A 57 -30.02 -8.09 -3.01
C ASN A 57 -31.52 -7.80 -2.93
N ASN A 58 -31.93 -6.73 -2.23
CA ASN A 58 -33.33 -6.30 -2.15
C ASN A 58 -33.78 -5.58 -3.43
N GLU A 59 -32.90 -4.82 -4.10
CA GLU A 59 -33.21 -4.17 -5.39
C GLU A 59 -33.47 -5.22 -6.50
N ILE A 60 -32.73 -6.32 -6.50
CA ILE A 60 -32.91 -7.43 -7.45
C ILE A 60 -34.31 -8.08 -7.29
N GLN A 61 -34.80 -8.22 -6.06
CA GLN A 61 -36.15 -8.78 -5.80
C GLN A 61 -37.28 -7.84 -6.20
N HIS A 62 -37.06 -6.52 -6.12
CA HIS A 62 -38.08 -5.53 -6.47
C HIS A 62 -38.22 -5.33 -7.99
N ASN A 63 -37.13 -5.49 -8.75
CA ASN A 63 -37.16 -5.44 -10.23
C ASN A 63 -37.76 -6.72 -10.86
N GLY A 64 -37.68 -7.87 -10.19
CA GLY A 64 -38.32 -9.11 -10.64
C GLY A 64 -39.86 -9.11 -10.56
N GLN A 65 -40.46 -8.23 -9.74
CA GLN A 65 -41.92 -8.14 -9.57
C GLN A 65 -42.62 -7.23 -10.59
N MET A 66 -41.89 -6.32 -11.27
CA MET A 66 -42.46 -5.43 -12.29
C MET A 66 -42.60 -6.09 -13.66
N ALA A 67 -41.88 -7.18 -13.94
CA ALA A 67 -41.86 -7.84 -15.25
C ALA A 67 -42.87 -9.01 -15.40
N SER A 68 -43.75 -9.25 -14.41
CA SER A 68 -44.63 -10.42 -14.38
C SER A 68 -46.14 -10.07 -14.39
N ARG A 69 -46.57 -9.13 -15.25
CA ARG A 69 -48.00 -8.76 -15.39
C ARG A 69 -48.61 -8.93 -16.79
N THR A 70 -47.93 -9.56 -17.73
CA THR A 70 -48.47 -9.72 -19.10
C THR A 70 -48.17 -11.09 -19.72
N ILE A 71 -48.62 -12.20 -19.11
CA ILE A 71 -48.76 -13.49 -19.82
C ILE A 71 -49.95 -14.28 -19.23
N PRO A 72 -50.95 -14.73 -20.03
CA PRO A 72 -52.05 -15.57 -19.56
C PRO A 72 -51.62 -17.02 -19.30
N PRO A 73 -52.31 -17.77 -18.40
CA PRO A 73 -51.82 -19.07 -17.94
C PRO A 73 -52.13 -20.19 -18.95
N LEU A 74 -51.09 -20.88 -19.41
CA LEU A 74 -51.24 -22.19 -20.04
C LEU A 74 -51.25 -23.27 -18.95
N ARG A 75 -52.37 -24.01 -18.90
CA ARG A 75 -52.51 -25.27 -18.15
C ARG A 75 -51.48 -26.28 -18.67
N ALA A 76 -50.69 -26.86 -17.77
CA ALA A 76 -50.06 -28.15 -17.99
C ALA A 76 -49.99 -28.94 -16.68
N ALA A 77 -50.26 -30.22 -16.81
CA ALA A 77 -50.61 -31.14 -15.74
C ALA A 77 -49.38 -31.79 -15.08
N SER A 78 -49.56 -32.14 -13.80
CA SER A 78 -49.12 -33.38 -13.15
C SER A 78 -47.65 -33.82 -13.25
N ARG A 79 -46.93 -33.76 -12.12
CA ARG A 79 -46.63 -34.99 -11.33
C ARG A 79 -46.06 -34.64 -9.96
N CYS A 80 -46.78 -35.05 -8.92
CA CYS A 80 -46.31 -35.14 -7.55
C CYS A 80 -45.20 -36.20 -7.43
N LEU A 81 -44.05 -35.82 -6.90
CA LEU A 81 -43.18 -36.74 -6.16
C LEU A 81 -43.04 -36.20 -4.75
N ARG A 82 -43.64 -36.93 -3.81
CA ARG A 82 -43.56 -36.71 -2.37
C ARG A 82 -42.26 -37.33 -1.87
N ILE A 83 -41.39 -36.54 -1.26
CA ILE A 83 -40.33 -37.04 -0.39
C ILE A 83 -40.45 -36.31 0.94
N ALA A 84 -40.57 -37.08 2.01
CA ALA A 84 -40.82 -36.65 3.38
C ALA A 84 -39.60 -35.98 4.03
N PRO A 85 -39.79 -35.11 5.05
CA PRO A 85 -38.70 -34.45 5.76
C PRO A 85 -38.23 -35.28 6.97
N PRO A 86 -36.93 -35.27 7.32
CA PRO A 86 -36.53 -35.57 8.68
C PRO A 86 -36.59 -34.31 9.55
N SER A 87 -37.08 -34.55 10.77
CA SER A 87 -37.36 -33.60 11.82
C SER A 87 -36.22 -33.52 12.85
N LYS A 88 -36.30 -32.48 13.70
CA LYS A 88 -35.57 -32.22 14.96
C LYS A 88 -34.24 -31.48 14.77
N ALA A 89 -34.17 -30.17 15.01
CA ALA A 89 -34.27 -29.47 16.30
C ALA A 89 -33.13 -29.83 17.27
N TYR A 90 -32.13 -28.95 17.34
CA TYR A 90 -31.42 -28.66 18.58
C TYR A 90 -31.04 -27.18 18.61
N ALA A 91 -31.84 -26.40 19.33
CA ALA A 91 -31.51 -25.04 19.69
C ALA A 91 -30.56 -25.07 20.90
N ARG A 92 -29.43 -24.38 20.83
CA ARG A 92 -28.67 -23.96 22.01
C ARG A 92 -28.19 -22.53 21.88
N GLY A 93 -28.86 -21.67 22.66
CA GLY A 93 -28.22 -20.80 23.64
C GLY A 93 -27.25 -19.74 23.12
N PHE A 94 -27.77 -18.53 22.97
CA PHE A 94 -27.01 -17.29 22.94
C PHE A 94 -26.19 -17.11 24.22
N VAL A 95 -24.90 -16.75 24.08
CA VAL A 95 -24.16 -15.99 25.08
C VAL A 95 -23.51 -14.79 24.37
N THR A 96 -24.08 -13.61 24.62
CA THR A 96 -23.58 -12.33 24.15
C THR A 96 -22.50 -11.82 25.10
N ALA A 97 -21.23 -12.08 24.79
CA ALA A 97 -20.11 -11.45 25.48
C ALA A 97 -19.78 -10.10 24.81
N ARG A 98 -20.07 -9.00 25.50
CA ARG A 98 -19.64 -7.64 25.13
C ARG A 98 -18.11 -7.52 25.26
N PRO A 99 -17.37 -6.99 24.27
CA PRO A 99 -15.98 -6.60 24.49
C PRO A 99 -15.92 -5.32 25.34
N ARG A 100 -15.24 -5.41 26.48
CA ARG A 100 -14.91 -4.30 27.37
C ARG A 100 -13.78 -3.49 26.73
N SER A 101 -14.14 -2.36 26.13
CA SER A 101 -13.21 -1.36 25.61
C SER A 101 -12.47 -0.71 26.78
N TYR A 102 -11.18 -0.99 26.91
CA TYR A 102 -10.25 -0.14 27.68
C TYR A 102 -9.57 0.79 26.69
N TYR A 103 -10.18 1.94 26.45
CA TYR A 103 -9.49 3.10 25.87
C TYR A 103 -9.57 4.23 26.90
N VAL A 104 -8.44 4.51 27.52
CA VAL A 104 -8.23 5.66 28.41
C VAL A 104 -7.82 6.82 27.50
N PRO A 105 -8.60 7.92 27.42
CA PRO A 105 -8.17 9.09 26.64
C PRO A 105 -7.11 9.88 27.42
N ALA A 106 -5.92 10.02 26.83
CA ALA A 106 -4.91 10.98 27.29
C ALA A 106 -5.39 12.41 27.01
N ARG A 107 -5.42 13.22 28.06
CA ARG A 107 -5.89 14.61 28.10
C ARG A 107 -4.95 15.52 27.30
N ALA A 108 -5.48 16.16 26.26
CA ALA A 108 -4.81 17.26 25.57
C ALA A 108 -4.77 18.51 26.47
N SER A 109 -3.60 19.13 26.57
CA SER A 109 -3.39 20.39 27.27
C SER A 109 -3.30 21.52 26.22
N THR A 110 -4.26 22.43 26.22
CA THR A 110 -4.19 23.70 25.45
C THR A 110 -3.65 24.83 26.33
N PRO A 111 -3.07 25.88 25.71
CA PRO A 111 -2.22 26.86 26.38
C PRO A 111 -3.03 27.99 27.03
N ALA A 112 -2.53 28.51 28.16
CA ALA A 112 -3.05 29.70 28.79
C ALA A 112 -2.33 30.94 28.25
N ALA A 113 -3.10 31.83 27.61
CA ALA A 113 -2.71 33.18 27.27
C ALA A 113 -2.81 34.09 28.51
N THR A 114 -1.83 34.98 28.69
CA THR A 114 -1.97 36.18 29.52
C THR A 114 -1.36 37.38 28.79
N LYS A 115 -2.14 38.47 28.75
CA LYS A 115 -1.82 39.85 28.39
C LYS A 115 -2.66 40.71 29.35
N PRO A 116 -2.49 42.05 29.45
CA PRO A 116 -1.35 42.91 29.13
C PRO A 116 -1.04 43.87 30.31
N THR A 117 -0.02 44.75 30.21
CA THR A 117 -0.10 46.14 30.70
C THR A 117 0.94 47.01 29.98
N ALA A 118 0.51 48.21 29.63
CA ALA A 118 1.16 49.24 28.83
C ALA A 118 2.24 50.02 29.59
N THR A 119 3.10 50.76 28.86
CA THR A 119 3.33 52.21 29.03
C THR A 119 4.30 52.74 27.94
N THR A 120 3.73 53.50 27.00
CA THR A 120 4.07 54.86 26.55
C THR A 120 5.53 55.33 26.33
N SER A 121 5.79 55.69 25.07
CA SER A 121 6.51 56.90 24.55
C SER A 121 8.01 57.10 24.78
N THR A 122 8.78 57.20 23.70
CA THR A 122 9.19 58.51 23.11
C THR A 122 10.00 58.34 21.82
N ARG A 123 9.81 59.29 20.89
CA ARG A 123 10.62 59.52 19.67
C ARG A 123 12.05 59.91 20.03
N SER A 124 13.02 59.57 19.19
CA SER A 124 13.92 60.55 18.54
C SER A 124 14.86 59.91 17.52
N ALA A 125 15.32 60.76 16.60
CA ALA A 125 15.87 60.43 15.30
C ALA A 125 17.41 60.35 15.26
N SER A 126 17.89 59.65 14.23
CA SER A 126 19.06 59.93 13.38
C SER A 126 20.43 60.24 14.02
N SER A 127 21.42 59.39 13.72
CA SER A 127 22.66 59.86 13.07
C SER A 127 23.44 58.70 12.43
N LYS A 128 23.95 58.98 11.22
CA LYS A 128 24.89 58.16 10.45
C LYS A 128 26.27 58.17 11.13
N ALA A 129 26.96 57.03 11.13
CA ALA A 129 28.41 56.98 10.96
C ALA A 129 28.81 55.63 10.33
N ALA A 130 29.63 55.72 9.29
CA ALA A 130 30.15 54.60 8.51
C ALA A 130 31.45 54.08 9.14
N ALA A 131 31.64 52.76 9.16
CA ALA A 131 32.93 52.10 9.16
C ALA A 131 32.79 50.67 8.59
N THR A 132 33.71 50.33 7.68
CA THR A 132 33.82 49.12 6.85
C THR A 132 34.38 47.90 7.64
N PRO A 133 34.50 46.70 7.04
CA PRO A 133 34.02 45.45 7.63
C PRO A 133 35.08 44.70 8.45
N THR A 134 34.67 44.06 9.53
CA THR A 134 35.45 43.00 10.18
C THR A 134 34.75 41.66 9.96
N THR A 135 35.40 40.85 9.14
CA THR A 135 35.19 39.41 8.99
C THR A 135 35.20 38.75 10.36
N ALA A 136 34.03 38.29 10.84
CA ALA A 136 33.93 37.44 12.01
C ALA A 136 33.48 36.05 11.54
N ALA A 137 34.40 35.12 11.75
CA ALA A 137 34.33 33.73 11.33
C ALA A 137 33.09 33.01 11.87
N GLU A 138 32.48 32.25 10.98
CA GLU A 138 31.53 31.18 11.24
C GLU A 138 32.13 30.16 12.23
N PRO A 139 31.46 29.83 13.35
CA PRO A 139 31.95 28.78 14.23
C PRO A 139 31.79 27.44 13.52
N ALA A 140 32.93 26.85 13.15
CA ALA A 140 33.04 25.51 12.60
C ALA A 140 32.28 24.50 13.45
N ARG A 141 31.29 23.85 12.84
CA ARG A 141 30.54 22.75 13.43
C ARG A 141 31.48 21.54 13.55
N THR A 142 31.91 21.23 14.77
CA THR A 142 32.64 19.99 15.08
C THR A 142 31.84 18.78 14.61
N PRO A 143 32.44 17.84 13.84
CA PRO A 143 31.78 16.60 13.50
C PRO A 143 31.58 15.75 14.77
N ILE A 144 30.36 15.22 14.93
CA ILE A 144 30.02 14.27 15.99
C ILE A 144 30.86 13.01 15.76
N PRO A 145 31.65 12.53 16.75
CA PRO A 145 32.39 11.29 16.58
C PRO A 145 31.42 10.13 16.43
N ALA A 146 31.74 9.20 15.53
CA ALA A 146 31.04 7.93 15.41
C ALA A 146 31.01 7.25 16.78
N VAL A 147 29.83 6.85 17.24
CA VAL A 147 29.66 6.06 18.46
C VAL A 147 30.37 4.72 18.23
N SER A 148 31.61 4.61 18.70
CA SER A 148 32.23 3.33 19.02
C SER A 148 31.53 2.79 20.26
N GLY A 149 30.43 2.08 20.05
CA GLY A 149 29.81 1.29 21.10
C GLY A 149 30.77 0.17 21.48
N THR A 150 31.37 0.27 22.67
CA THR A 150 31.90 -0.90 23.37
C THR A 150 30.77 -1.90 23.56
N PRO A 151 30.92 -3.19 23.20
CA PRO A 151 29.88 -4.17 23.43
C PRO A 151 29.59 -4.28 24.93
N LEU A 152 28.31 -4.33 25.26
CA LEU A 152 27.80 -4.55 26.61
C LEU A 152 28.32 -5.89 27.13
N PRO A 153 28.78 -6.01 28.39
CA PRO A 153 29.23 -7.29 28.94
C PRO A 153 28.10 -8.33 28.90
N ASP A 154 28.47 -9.56 28.52
CA ASP A 154 27.57 -10.67 28.21
C ASP A 154 26.47 -10.88 29.26
N ALA A 155 25.22 -10.89 28.79
CA ALA A 155 24.12 -11.47 29.54
C ALA A 155 24.36 -12.99 29.67
N PRO A 156 24.05 -13.62 30.83
CA PRO A 156 24.28 -15.04 31.01
C PRO A 156 23.51 -15.86 29.97
N SER A 157 24.23 -16.78 29.32
CA SER A 157 23.76 -17.62 28.23
C SER A 157 22.42 -18.31 28.55
N PRO A 158 21.44 -18.29 27.64
CA PRO A 158 20.26 -19.13 27.78
C PRO A 158 20.67 -20.60 27.64
N THR A 159 20.25 -21.42 28.59
CA THR A 159 20.34 -22.88 28.60
C THR A 159 19.87 -23.45 27.26
N PRO A 160 20.62 -24.36 26.60
CA PRO A 160 20.25 -24.87 25.29
C PRO A 160 18.95 -25.69 25.38
N THR A 161 17.94 -25.21 24.68
CA THR A 161 16.79 -26.02 24.24
C THR A 161 17.31 -26.94 23.12
N PRO A 162 17.00 -28.25 23.11
CA PRO A 162 17.54 -29.16 22.10
C PRO A 162 16.93 -28.80 20.73
N GLY A 163 17.77 -28.27 19.82
CA GLY A 163 17.32 -27.93 18.47
C GLY A 163 18.39 -27.34 17.55
N ASN A 164 19.28 -26.46 18.03
CA ASN A 164 20.29 -25.82 17.17
C ASN A 164 21.68 -25.82 17.83
N GLU A 165 22.55 -26.74 17.41
CA GLU A 165 23.99 -26.66 17.69
C GLU A 165 24.73 -25.93 16.55
N PRO A 166 25.68 -25.02 16.85
CA PRO A 166 26.68 -24.60 15.90
C PRO A 166 27.80 -25.65 15.87
N GLY A 167 27.71 -26.58 14.93
CA GLY A 167 28.71 -27.63 14.73
C GLY A 167 30.07 -27.06 14.33
N ALA A 168 31.09 -27.36 15.13
CA ALA A 168 32.49 -27.20 14.79
C ALA A 168 32.87 -28.09 13.60
N ALA A 169 33.75 -27.55 12.76
CA ALA A 169 34.46 -28.12 11.63
C ALA A 169 34.31 -29.65 11.41
N ASP A 170 33.47 -30.00 10.44
CA ASP A 170 33.64 -31.19 9.61
C ASP A 170 33.62 -30.74 8.14
N GLY A 171 34.48 -31.33 7.31
CA GLY A 171 34.66 -31.00 5.89
C GLY A 171 33.49 -31.42 5.00
N GLY A 172 32.25 -31.32 5.51
CA GLY A 172 31.01 -31.63 4.85
C GLY A 172 30.35 -30.37 4.30
N SER A 173 29.77 -30.50 3.11
CA SER A 173 28.98 -29.46 2.44
C SER A 173 28.05 -28.72 3.42
N PRO A 174 27.93 -27.37 3.32
CA PRO A 174 27.08 -26.60 4.21
C PRO A 174 25.64 -27.13 4.12
N LYS A 175 25.07 -27.50 5.28
CA LYS A 175 23.67 -27.95 5.37
C LYS A 175 22.76 -26.89 4.73
N PRO A 176 21.79 -27.27 3.87
CA PRO A 176 20.87 -26.31 3.27
C PRO A 176 20.10 -25.54 4.33
N ILE A 177 20.09 -24.21 4.24
CA ILE A 177 19.35 -23.35 5.17
C ILE A 177 17.86 -23.40 4.81
N ASP A 178 17.03 -23.76 5.78
CA ASP A 178 15.57 -23.65 5.66
C ASP A 178 15.11 -22.21 5.91
N TRP A 179 14.87 -21.48 4.82
CA TRP A 179 14.40 -20.10 4.85
C TRP A 179 12.94 -19.93 5.28
N THR A 180 12.19 -21.00 5.58
CA THR A 180 10.81 -20.86 6.09
C THR A 180 10.76 -20.48 7.56
N GLN A 181 11.82 -20.76 8.33
CA GLN A 181 11.88 -20.45 9.77
C GLN A 181 13.19 -19.79 10.22
N SER A 182 14.26 -19.86 9.42
CA SER A 182 15.58 -19.36 9.81
C SER A 182 15.71 -17.83 9.86
N TYR A 183 16.49 -17.30 10.80
CA TYR A 183 16.94 -15.90 10.86
C TYR A 183 18.45 -15.78 10.58
N HIS A 184 19.02 -16.76 9.86
CA HIS A 184 20.45 -16.83 9.56
C HIS A 184 20.99 -15.52 8.95
N GLY A 185 22.07 -14.97 9.52
CA GLY A 185 22.73 -13.77 9.02
C GLY A 185 22.04 -12.44 9.35
N LEU A 186 20.96 -12.45 10.14
CA LEU A 186 20.32 -11.21 10.61
C LEU A 186 21.27 -10.44 11.53
N GLY A 187 21.53 -9.18 11.18
CA GLY A 187 22.34 -8.27 12.01
C GLY A 187 23.83 -8.64 12.15
N THR A 188 24.33 -9.61 11.38
CA THR A 188 25.73 -10.05 11.50
C THR A 188 26.74 -9.06 10.94
N SER A 189 26.38 -8.32 9.88
CA SER A 189 27.23 -7.31 9.26
C SER A 189 26.41 -6.21 8.59
N ALA A 190 26.97 -5.00 8.50
CA ALA A 190 26.40 -3.95 7.66
C ALA A 190 26.63 -4.27 6.17
N PHE A 191 25.77 -3.75 5.29
CA PHE A 191 26.10 -3.74 3.86
C PHE A 191 27.26 -2.78 3.60
N PRO A 192 28.08 -3.03 2.56
CA PRO A 192 29.12 -2.10 2.16
C PRO A 192 28.58 -0.69 1.86
N PRO A 193 29.37 0.37 2.09
CA PRO A 193 28.91 1.75 1.93
C PRO A 193 28.41 2.08 0.51
N GLU A 194 28.99 1.47 -0.52
CA GLU A 194 28.55 1.60 -1.91
C GLU A 194 27.13 1.07 -2.14
N VAL A 195 26.78 -0.04 -1.48
CA VAL A 195 25.44 -0.63 -1.53
C VAL A 195 24.47 0.24 -0.73
N SER A 196 24.88 0.68 0.47
CA SER A 196 24.07 1.59 1.30
C SER A 196 23.76 2.90 0.58
N ALA A 197 24.69 3.45 -0.19
CA ALA A 197 24.48 4.66 -0.99
C ALA A 197 23.38 4.47 -2.05
N ILE A 198 23.31 3.30 -2.69
CA ILE A 198 22.26 2.98 -3.67
C ILE A 198 20.90 2.79 -2.97
N LEU A 199 20.86 2.03 -1.88
CA LEU A 199 19.63 1.72 -1.15
C LEU A 199 18.97 2.95 -0.54
N GLN A 200 19.77 3.92 -0.09
CA GLN A 200 19.32 5.15 0.58
C GLN A 200 19.36 6.37 -0.35
N ALA A 201 19.56 6.16 -1.66
CA ALA A 201 19.53 7.23 -2.63
C ALA A 201 18.17 7.97 -2.60
N PRO A 202 18.15 9.30 -2.72
CA PRO A 202 16.91 10.06 -2.89
C PRO A 202 16.13 9.56 -4.11
N LEU A 203 14.80 9.50 -3.99
CA LEU A 203 13.95 9.13 -5.12
C LEU A 203 13.87 10.26 -6.13
N ASP A 204 13.78 9.87 -7.39
CA ASP A 204 13.35 10.78 -8.45
C ASP A 204 11.87 11.14 -8.20
N PRO A 205 11.51 12.44 -8.07
CA PRO A 205 10.12 12.85 -7.95
C PRO A 205 9.23 12.31 -9.07
N ASP A 206 9.79 12.09 -10.27
CA ASP A 206 9.04 11.59 -11.41
C ASP A 206 8.68 10.10 -11.28
N ASP A 207 9.32 9.36 -10.38
CA ASP A 207 9.02 7.96 -10.10
C ASP A 207 7.94 7.76 -9.04
N VAL A 208 7.50 8.84 -8.37
CA VAL A 208 6.53 8.79 -7.27
C VAL A 208 5.13 9.03 -7.80
N GLU A 209 4.25 8.07 -7.56
CA GLU A 209 2.86 8.09 -8.01
C GLU A 209 1.90 8.58 -6.93
N VAL A 210 0.75 9.11 -7.35
CA VAL A 210 -0.29 9.63 -6.44
C VAL A 210 -1.58 8.84 -6.62
N LYS A 211 -2.04 8.16 -5.56
CA LYS A 211 -3.36 7.52 -5.56
C LYS A 211 -4.47 8.57 -5.53
N PRO A 212 -5.68 8.26 -6.03
CA PRO A 212 -6.86 9.12 -5.93
C PRO A 212 -7.19 9.59 -4.50
N ASP A 213 -6.80 8.80 -3.50
CA ASP A 213 -6.99 9.09 -2.07
C ASP A 213 -5.94 10.08 -1.49
N GLY A 214 -4.95 10.49 -2.29
CA GLY A 214 -3.85 11.39 -1.89
C GLY A 214 -2.67 10.69 -1.22
N ILE A 215 -2.61 9.36 -1.29
CA ILE A 215 -1.48 8.57 -0.80
C ILE A 215 -0.43 8.50 -1.92
N ILE A 216 0.79 8.95 -1.62
CA ILE A 216 1.93 8.80 -2.53
C ILE A 216 2.55 7.41 -2.38
N TYR A 217 3.04 6.84 -3.47
CA TYR A 217 3.71 5.54 -3.46
C TYR A 217 4.76 5.44 -4.55
N LEU A 218 5.75 4.57 -4.33
CA LEU A 218 6.70 4.16 -5.36
C LEU A 218 6.20 2.87 -6.01
N PRO A 219 6.11 2.75 -7.34
CA PRO A 219 5.72 1.52 -8.01
C PRO A 219 6.63 0.33 -7.68
N GLU A 220 6.05 -0.87 -7.61
CA GLU A 220 6.75 -2.11 -7.21
C GLU A 220 8.01 -2.40 -8.02
N ILE A 221 7.97 -2.10 -9.32
CA ILE A 221 9.09 -2.30 -10.23
C ILE A 221 10.32 -1.48 -9.83
N LYS A 222 10.14 -0.29 -9.25
CA LYS A 222 11.25 0.58 -8.86
C LYS A 222 12.03 0.00 -7.69
N TYR A 223 11.35 -0.60 -6.71
CA TYR A 223 12.02 -1.35 -5.64
C TYR A 223 12.88 -2.49 -6.20
N ARG A 224 12.36 -3.27 -7.15
CA ARG A 224 13.13 -4.36 -7.79
C ARG A 224 14.36 -3.85 -8.53
N ARG A 225 14.24 -2.71 -9.22
CA ARG A 225 15.37 -2.06 -9.91
C ARG A 225 16.43 -1.60 -8.91
N ILE A 226 16.03 -1.00 -7.79
CA ILE A 226 16.95 -0.58 -6.72
C ILE A 226 17.65 -1.82 -6.13
N LEU A 227 16.93 -2.90 -5.84
CA LEU A 227 17.54 -4.14 -5.34
C LEU A 227 18.51 -4.77 -6.34
N ASN A 228 18.16 -4.77 -7.63
CA ASN A 228 19.06 -5.27 -8.68
C ASN A 228 20.30 -4.40 -8.85
N ALA A 229 20.17 -3.08 -8.72
CA ALA A 229 21.31 -2.16 -8.75
C ALA A 229 22.21 -2.33 -7.52
N ALA A 230 21.62 -2.53 -6.34
CA ALA A 230 22.33 -2.65 -5.07
C ALA A 230 23.02 -4.02 -4.88
N PHE A 231 22.35 -5.11 -5.25
CA PHE A 231 22.77 -6.48 -4.94
C PHE A 231 23.06 -7.35 -6.17
N GLY A 232 22.70 -6.89 -7.36
CA GLY A 232 22.74 -7.67 -8.59
C GLY A 232 21.55 -8.65 -8.73
N PRO A 233 21.15 -8.98 -9.97
CA PRO A 233 20.18 -10.06 -10.22
C PRO A 233 20.65 -11.38 -9.61
N GLY A 234 19.77 -12.07 -8.88
CA GLY A 234 20.10 -13.31 -8.15
C GLY A 234 20.76 -13.09 -6.79
N GLY A 235 21.14 -11.85 -6.44
CA GLY A 235 21.71 -11.51 -5.13
C GLY A 235 20.66 -11.38 -4.01
N TRP A 236 19.37 -11.41 -4.33
CA TRP A 236 18.27 -11.25 -3.38
C TRP A 236 17.05 -12.09 -3.78
N GLY A 237 16.18 -12.37 -2.81
CA GLY A 237 14.92 -13.08 -3.03
C GLY A 237 13.97 -13.00 -1.84
N LEU A 238 12.68 -13.28 -2.10
CA LEU A 238 11.68 -13.45 -1.05
C LEU A 238 11.48 -14.93 -0.77
N ALA A 239 11.76 -15.35 0.45
CA ALA A 239 11.42 -16.66 0.96
C ALA A 239 10.01 -16.62 1.56
N PRO A 240 9.08 -17.48 1.11
CA PRO A 240 7.76 -17.55 1.72
C PRO A 240 7.84 -18.07 3.16
N ARG A 241 7.07 -17.44 4.05
CA ARG A 241 6.92 -17.82 5.45
C ARG A 241 5.48 -18.28 5.69
N GLY A 242 5.33 -19.53 6.09
CA GLY A 242 4.03 -20.17 6.28
C GLY A 242 3.26 -20.41 4.98
N GLU A 243 2.04 -20.89 5.15
CA GLU A 243 1.08 -21.14 4.07
C GLU A 243 0.45 -19.85 3.56
N LEU A 244 0.03 -19.86 2.28
CA LEU A 244 -0.76 -18.78 1.71
C LEU A 244 -2.18 -18.83 2.30
N MET A 245 -2.55 -17.84 3.09
CA MET A 245 -3.90 -17.75 3.65
C MET A 245 -4.83 -17.07 2.64
N VAL A 246 -5.79 -17.84 2.12
CA VAL A 246 -6.84 -17.34 1.21
C VAL A 246 -8.13 -17.19 1.99
N HIS A 247 -8.60 -15.96 2.13
CA HIS A 247 -9.91 -15.60 2.68
C HIS A 247 -10.82 -15.10 1.55
N GLU A 248 -12.14 -15.00 1.78
CA GLU A 248 -13.17 -14.69 0.75
C GLU A 248 -12.80 -13.58 -0.26
N LYS A 249 -12.10 -12.52 0.17
CA LYS A 249 -11.68 -11.38 -0.68
C LYS A 249 -10.25 -10.90 -0.41
N LEU A 250 -9.45 -11.72 0.27
CA LEU A 250 -8.12 -11.33 0.72
C LEU A 250 -7.16 -12.51 0.69
N VAL A 251 -6.04 -12.33 0.02
CA VAL A 251 -4.89 -13.24 0.09
C VAL A 251 -3.83 -12.60 0.98
N THR A 252 -3.28 -13.36 1.92
CA THR A 252 -2.19 -12.88 2.78
C THR A 252 -1.17 -13.97 3.07
N ARG A 253 0.10 -13.58 3.14
CA ARG A 253 1.22 -14.47 3.47
C ARG A 253 2.39 -13.66 3.99
N GLU A 254 3.18 -14.26 4.88
CA GLU A 254 4.45 -13.68 5.29
C GLU A 254 5.58 -14.01 4.32
N TYR A 255 6.50 -13.08 4.15
CA TYR A 255 7.71 -13.28 3.37
C TYR A 255 8.91 -12.74 4.13
N ALA A 256 10.04 -13.42 3.99
CA ALA A 256 11.34 -12.94 4.43
C ALA A 256 12.16 -12.50 3.22
N LEU A 257 12.70 -11.29 3.26
CA LEU A 257 13.71 -10.83 2.32
C LEU A 257 15.06 -11.43 2.72
N VAL A 258 15.65 -12.16 1.78
CA VAL A 258 17.00 -12.73 1.87
C VAL A 258 17.86 -12.02 0.85
N VAL A 259 19.04 -11.59 1.25
CA VAL A 259 20.04 -10.95 0.38
C VAL A 259 21.37 -11.63 0.64
N HIS A 260 22.11 -12.06 -0.38
CA HIS A 260 23.42 -12.73 -0.25
C HIS A 260 23.48 -13.82 0.83
N GLY A 261 22.42 -14.64 0.95
CA GLY A 261 22.38 -15.73 1.93
C GLY A 261 22.18 -15.30 3.38
N ARG A 262 21.72 -14.07 3.63
CA ARG A 262 21.34 -13.58 4.95
C ARG A 262 19.90 -13.06 4.99
N PHE A 263 19.23 -13.34 6.09
CA PHE A 263 17.95 -12.74 6.44
C PHE A 263 18.12 -11.24 6.64
N VAL A 264 17.25 -10.45 6.00
CA VAL A 264 17.27 -8.98 6.10
C VAL A 264 16.04 -8.46 6.83
N ALA A 265 14.85 -8.84 6.36
CA ALA A 265 13.59 -8.30 6.85
C ALA A 265 12.47 -9.31 6.67
N GLN A 266 11.40 -9.16 7.44
CA GLN A 266 10.19 -9.96 7.30
C GLN A 266 8.97 -9.06 7.33
N ALA A 267 8.04 -9.30 6.42
CA ALA A 267 6.79 -8.58 6.36
C ALA A 267 5.65 -9.48 5.88
N ARG A 268 4.44 -9.16 6.33
CA ARG A 268 3.22 -9.76 5.80
C ARG A 268 2.78 -9.01 4.55
N GLY A 269 2.61 -9.73 3.46
CA GLY A 269 1.95 -9.25 2.26
C GLY A 269 0.45 -9.48 2.34
N GLU A 270 -0.30 -8.60 1.69
CA GLU A 270 -1.74 -8.78 1.52
C GLU A 270 -2.20 -8.21 0.18
N GLN A 271 -3.22 -8.83 -0.42
CA GLN A 271 -3.83 -8.38 -1.66
C GLN A 271 -5.31 -8.74 -1.68
N GLN A 272 -6.15 -7.74 -1.95
CA GLN A 272 -7.58 -7.96 -2.12
C GLN A 272 -7.87 -8.50 -3.52
N TYR A 273 -8.91 -9.32 -3.61
CA TYR A 273 -9.41 -9.87 -4.87
C TYR A 273 -10.94 -9.93 -4.86
N PHE A 274 -11.55 -9.96 -6.05
CA PHE A 274 -13.00 -9.81 -6.21
C PHE A 274 -13.70 -11.09 -6.66
N SER A 275 -12.99 -11.99 -7.34
CA SER A 275 -13.48 -13.30 -7.79
C SER A 275 -12.45 -14.39 -7.47
N GLU A 276 -12.91 -15.61 -7.21
CA GLU A 276 -12.04 -16.75 -6.87
C GLU A 276 -11.01 -17.07 -7.98
N GLU A 277 -11.34 -16.78 -9.24
CA GLU A 277 -10.42 -16.88 -10.37
C GLU A 277 -9.20 -15.94 -10.25
N GLY A 278 -9.35 -14.85 -9.49
CA GLY A 278 -8.30 -13.84 -9.26
C GLY A 278 -7.29 -14.19 -8.15
N VAL A 279 -7.42 -15.35 -7.47
CA VAL A 279 -6.55 -15.72 -6.34
C VAL A 279 -5.07 -15.84 -6.76
N SER A 280 -4.79 -16.30 -7.97
CA SER A 280 -3.41 -16.43 -8.49
C SER A 280 -2.75 -15.06 -8.67
N THR A 281 -3.44 -14.12 -9.33
CA THR A 281 -2.99 -12.73 -9.45
C THR A 281 -2.86 -12.07 -8.08
N ALA A 282 -3.78 -12.36 -7.16
CA ALA A 282 -3.71 -11.84 -5.80
C ALA A 282 -2.52 -12.39 -5.02
N ALA A 283 -2.12 -13.65 -5.25
CA ALA A 283 -0.93 -14.23 -4.64
C ALA A 283 0.36 -13.52 -5.10
N GLU A 284 0.46 -13.15 -6.38
CA GLU A 284 1.58 -12.34 -6.88
C GLU A 284 1.57 -10.92 -6.31
N GLY A 285 0.39 -10.27 -6.25
CA GLY A 285 0.24 -8.96 -5.61
C GLY A 285 0.60 -9.00 -4.12
N CYS A 286 0.21 -10.05 -3.41
CA CYS A 286 0.58 -10.28 -2.01
C CYS A 286 2.10 -10.36 -1.84
N LYS A 287 2.80 -11.06 -2.74
CA LYS A 287 4.27 -11.17 -2.72
C LYS A 287 4.95 -9.83 -2.97
N SER A 288 4.52 -9.07 -3.99
CA SER A 288 5.10 -7.75 -4.24
C SER A 288 4.77 -6.74 -3.12
N ASN A 289 3.59 -6.82 -2.52
CA ASN A 289 3.24 -6.01 -1.35
C ASN A 289 4.21 -6.24 -0.19
N ALA A 290 4.51 -7.50 0.13
CA ALA A 290 5.51 -7.84 1.14
C ALA A 290 6.91 -7.33 0.79
N LEU A 291 7.31 -7.39 -0.50
CA LEU A 291 8.61 -6.91 -0.97
C LEU A 291 8.84 -5.44 -0.58
N MET A 292 7.89 -4.57 -0.90
CA MET A 292 7.99 -3.14 -0.64
C MET A 292 8.12 -2.85 0.86
N ARG A 293 7.40 -3.61 1.69
CA ARG A 293 7.45 -3.49 3.16
C ARG A 293 8.82 -3.90 3.70
N CYS A 294 9.38 -5.01 3.23
CA CYS A 294 10.73 -5.45 3.60
C CYS A 294 11.81 -4.45 3.16
N CYS A 295 11.64 -3.81 1.99
CA CYS A 295 12.59 -2.81 1.47
C CYS A 295 12.70 -1.56 2.35
N LYS A 296 11.70 -1.28 3.19
CA LYS A 296 11.75 -0.16 4.15
C LYS A 296 12.86 -0.33 5.18
N ASP A 297 13.11 -1.57 5.63
CA ASP A 297 14.17 -1.85 6.61
C ASP A 297 15.58 -1.65 6.01
N LEU A 298 15.69 -1.67 4.67
CA LEU A 298 16.91 -1.32 3.93
C LEU A 298 17.09 0.20 3.74
N GLY A 299 16.08 1.01 4.07
CA GLY A 299 16.08 2.46 3.87
C GLY A 299 15.54 2.93 2.52
N ILE A 300 15.13 2.00 1.64
CA ILE A 300 14.58 2.34 0.32
C ILE A 300 13.27 3.11 0.47
N ALA A 301 13.14 4.22 -0.27
CA ALA A 301 11.93 5.05 -0.33
C ALA A 301 11.43 5.53 1.04
N SER A 302 12.34 5.65 2.02
CA SER A 302 11.99 6.04 3.39
C SER A 302 11.35 7.43 3.48
N GLU A 303 11.67 8.33 2.57
CA GLU A 303 11.10 9.68 2.49
C GLU A 303 9.59 9.70 2.17
N LEU A 304 9.04 8.66 1.54
CA LEU A 304 7.59 8.55 1.30
C LEU A 304 6.77 8.44 2.59
N TRP A 305 7.44 8.21 3.73
CA TRP A 305 6.85 8.16 5.06
C TRP A 305 7.14 9.41 5.90
N ASP A 306 7.89 10.38 5.38
CA ASP A 306 8.14 11.66 6.06
C ASP A 306 6.98 12.65 5.79
N PRO A 307 6.23 13.08 6.81
CA PRO A 307 5.16 14.07 6.65
C PRO A 307 5.61 15.40 6.04
N ARG A 308 6.90 15.76 6.12
CA ARG A 308 7.44 16.97 5.47
C ARG A 308 7.62 16.75 3.98
N PHE A 309 8.21 15.62 3.58
CA PHE A 309 8.33 15.23 2.18
C PHE A 309 6.96 15.13 1.53
N ILE A 310 6.02 14.40 2.14
CA ILE A 310 4.65 14.23 1.60
C ILE A 310 3.98 15.58 1.34
N ARG A 311 4.04 16.51 2.30
CA ARG A 311 3.45 17.86 2.12
C ARG A 311 4.12 18.66 1.02
N LYS A 312 5.44 18.58 0.91
CA LYS A 312 6.21 19.27 -0.15
C LYS A 312 5.86 18.68 -1.52
N PHE A 313 5.90 17.36 -1.65
CA PHE A 313 5.62 16.63 -2.87
C PHE A 313 4.18 16.87 -3.35
N MET A 314 3.18 16.74 -2.48
CA MET A 314 1.77 16.98 -2.83
C MET A 314 1.52 18.42 -3.28
N LYS A 315 2.27 19.40 -2.74
CA LYS A 315 2.18 20.80 -3.20
C LYS A 315 2.80 21.00 -4.59
N THR A 316 3.93 20.36 -4.87
CA THR A 316 4.69 20.57 -6.12
C THR A 316 4.21 19.70 -7.27
N HIS A 317 3.81 18.44 -7.02
CA HIS A 317 3.52 17.42 -8.04
C HIS A 317 2.07 16.92 -8.07
N ALA A 318 1.24 17.22 -7.06
CA ALA A 318 -0.16 16.77 -7.03
C ALA A 318 -1.15 17.94 -7.14
N VAL A 319 -2.36 17.64 -7.59
CA VAL A 319 -3.49 18.56 -7.68
C VAL A 319 -4.77 17.85 -7.26
N GLN A 320 -5.70 18.61 -6.64
CA GLN A 320 -7.05 18.12 -6.40
C GLN A 320 -7.95 18.51 -7.57
N GLN A 321 -8.60 17.53 -8.18
CA GLN A 321 -9.49 17.73 -9.31
C GLN A 321 -10.90 17.24 -8.96
N TRP A 322 -11.91 18.06 -9.31
CA TRP A 322 -13.29 17.61 -9.30
C TRP A 322 -13.54 16.71 -10.50
N VAL A 323 -14.05 15.50 -10.22
CA VAL A 323 -14.35 14.49 -11.22
C VAL A 323 -15.77 13.99 -11.08
N GLU A 324 -16.37 13.63 -12.20
CA GLU A 324 -17.70 13.04 -12.31
C GLU A 324 -17.56 11.57 -12.72
N HIS A 325 -18.19 10.66 -12.00
CA HIS A 325 -18.28 9.25 -12.39
C HIS A 325 -19.20 9.10 -13.61
N VAL A 326 -18.70 8.54 -14.70
CA VAL A 326 -19.38 8.53 -16.01
C VAL A 326 -20.74 7.83 -15.95
N PRO A 327 -20.88 6.63 -15.35
CA PRO A 327 -22.17 5.94 -15.20
C PRO A 327 -23.11 6.60 -14.18
N THR A 328 -22.63 6.89 -12.97
CA THR A 328 -23.50 7.30 -11.85
C THR A 328 -23.72 8.82 -11.76
N LYS A 329 -23.01 9.62 -12.57
CA LYS A 329 -23.03 11.10 -12.57
C LYS A 329 -22.65 11.74 -11.23
N ARG A 330 -22.09 10.95 -10.31
CA ARG A 330 -21.70 11.41 -8.98
C ARG A 330 -20.40 12.19 -9.07
N LYS A 331 -20.37 13.37 -8.45
CA LYS A 331 -19.17 14.22 -8.38
C LYS A 331 -18.40 13.93 -7.09
N LYS A 332 -17.09 13.78 -7.22
CA LYS A 332 -16.17 13.71 -6.07
C LYS A 332 -14.87 14.44 -6.39
N GLN A 333 -14.15 14.83 -5.35
CA GLN A 333 -12.81 15.38 -5.49
C GLN A 333 -11.80 14.25 -5.33
N ILE A 334 -10.85 14.14 -6.24
CA ILE A 334 -9.74 13.18 -6.16
C ILE A 334 -8.40 13.92 -6.23
N TRP A 335 -7.37 13.28 -5.70
CA TRP A 335 -5.99 13.66 -5.97
C TRP A 335 -5.51 13.04 -7.27
N LEU A 336 -4.74 13.81 -8.03
CA LEU A 336 -4.09 13.38 -9.26
C LEU A 336 -2.68 13.95 -9.29
N ARG A 337 -1.74 13.25 -9.94
CA ARG A 337 -0.48 13.88 -10.32
C ARG A 337 -0.75 14.98 -11.37
N LYS A 338 0.08 16.01 -11.41
CA LYS A 338 -0.17 17.19 -12.27
C LYS A 338 -0.03 16.90 -13.77
N ASP A 339 0.79 15.92 -14.09
CA ASP A 339 1.10 15.39 -15.41
C ASP A 339 0.16 14.26 -15.85
N ASP A 340 -0.65 13.74 -14.93
CA ASP A 340 -1.64 12.69 -15.22
C ASP A 340 -2.96 13.28 -15.74
N GLU A 341 -3.72 12.40 -16.41
CA GLU A 341 -5.08 12.69 -16.86
C GLU A 341 -6.13 11.89 -16.07
N VAL A 342 -7.37 12.40 -16.08
CA VAL A 342 -8.48 11.72 -15.42
C VAL A 342 -8.93 10.55 -16.29
N ARG A 343 -8.66 9.31 -15.85
CA ARG A 343 -9.05 8.08 -16.54
C ARG A 343 -10.47 7.61 -16.16
N TYR A 344 -11.09 6.86 -17.05
CA TYR A 344 -12.32 6.09 -16.78
C TYR A 344 -12.17 5.29 -15.47
N PRO A 345 -13.21 5.21 -14.60
CA PRO A 345 -14.60 5.60 -14.82
C PRO A 345 -14.92 7.08 -14.52
N PHE A 346 -13.91 7.94 -14.37
CA PHE A 346 -14.09 9.34 -14.07
C PHE A 346 -13.83 10.22 -15.30
N LYS A 347 -14.47 11.40 -15.34
CA LYS A 347 -14.15 12.50 -16.27
C LYS A 347 -14.03 13.81 -15.50
N LYS A 348 -13.32 14.79 -16.05
CA LYS A 348 -13.24 16.15 -15.47
C LYS A 348 -14.65 16.74 -15.38
N SER A 349 -15.04 17.24 -14.20
CA SER A 349 -16.36 17.85 -13.94
C SER A 349 -16.40 19.34 -14.26
#